data_AF-A0A1G8HYI7-F1
#
_entry.id   AF-A0A1G8HYI7-F1
#
_cell.length_a   1.000
_cell.length_b   1.000
_cell.length_c   1.000
_cell.angle_alpha   90.00
_cell.angle_beta   90.00
_cell.angle_gamma   90.00
#
_symmetry.space_group_name_H-M   'P 1'
#
loop_
_entity.id
_entity.type
_entity.pdbx_description
1 polymer ?
#
loop_
_entity_poly.entity_id
_entity_poly.type
_entity_poly.pdbx_seq_one_letter_code
_entity_poly.pdbx_strand_id
1 'polypeptide(L)'
;MAERTRRRWIKNPATIFLGPAERDALDEPVVHRHDDFESASEAELAELIVEVDSEGHHYAVRKHPDHPTVRRTEPVMKYPDYFTKPVLHTEE
;
A
#
# COMPACT_ATOMS: atom_id res chain seq x y z
N MET A 1 2.62 36.60 -32.41
CA MET A 1 3.24 36.03 -31.19
C MET A 1 2.09 35.70 -30.24
N ALA A 2 1.80 34.42 -30.00
CA ALA A 2 0.63 34.00 -29.22
C ALA A 2 1.06 33.59 -27.81
N GLU A 3 0.58 34.33 -26.81
CA GLU A 3 0.85 34.09 -25.41
C GLU A 3 -0.01 32.93 -24.91
N ARG A 4 0.65 31.82 -24.54
CA ARG A 4 -0.01 30.64 -23.97
C ARG A 4 -0.55 31.00 -22.59
N THR A 5 -1.87 31.10 -22.50
CA THR A 5 -2.63 31.23 -21.26
C THR A 5 -2.24 30.12 -20.27
N ARG A 6 -1.62 30.51 -19.16
CA ARG A 6 -1.30 29.62 -18.04
C ARG A 6 -2.62 29.08 -17.48
N ARG A 7 -2.93 27.81 -17.76
CA ARG A 7 -4.08 27.13 -17.18
C ARG A 7 -3.92 27.15 -15.65
N ARG A 8 -4.80 27.88 -14.97
CA ARG A 8 -4.86 27.95 -13.51
C ARG A 8 -5.33 26.58 -13.03
N TRP A 9 -4.40 25.82 -12.46
CA TRP A 9 -4.64 24.49 -11.92
C TRP A 9 -5.78 24.53 -10.90
N ILE A 10 -6.69 23.57 -11.02
CA ILE A 10 -7.84 23.39 -10.15
C ILE A 10 -7.32 23.30 -8.71
N LYS A 11 -7.76 24.22 -7.85
CA LYS A 11 -7.49 24.17 -6.42
C LYS A 11 -8.04 22.83 -5.91
N ASN A 12 -7.21 22.04 -5.24
CA ASN A 12 -7.64 20.80 -4.62
C ASN A 12 -8.81 21.11 -3.67
N PRO A 13 -10.01 20.57 -3.90
CA PRO A 13 -11.19 20.90 -3.09
C PRO A 13 -10.97 20.58 -1.62
N ALA A 14 -10.17 19.54 -1.30
CA ALA A 14 -9.82 19.21 0.08
C ALA A 14 -9.14 20.38 0.81
N THR A 15 -8.24 21.11 0.14
CA THR A 15 -7.52 22.25 0.74
C THR A 15 -8.43 23.45 1.02
N ILE A 16 -9.49 23.64 0.23
CA ILE A 16 -10.44 24.74 0.41
C ILE A 16 -11.31 24.52 1.65
N PHE A 17 -11.77 23.28 1.85
CA PHE A 17 -12.72 22.96 2.90
C PHE A 17 -12.08 22.50 4.22
N LEU A 18 -10.95 21.80 4.16
CA LEU A 18 -10.28 21.20 5.34
C LEU A 18 -9.03 21.98 5.79
N GLY A 19 -8.60 22.98 5.01
CA GLY A 19 -7.35 23.71 5.24
C GLY A 19 -6.11 22.95 4.75
N PRO A 20 -4.91 23.54 4.90
CA PRO A 20 -3.67 22.82 4.68
C PRO A 20 -3.56 21.68 5.71
N ALA A 21 -3.12 20.50 5.27
CA ALA A 21 -2.88 19.40 6.20
C ALA A 21 -1.87 19.86 7.25
N GLU A 22 -2.27 19.88 8.53
CA GLU A 22 -1.33 20.09 9.63
C GLU A 22 -0.31 18.94 9.59
N ARG A 23 0.93 19.30 9.25
CA ARG A 23 2.09 18.43 9.30
C ARG A 23 3.14 19.17 10.11
N ASP A 24 3.55 18.59 11.23
CA ASP A 24 4.55 19.19 12.13
C ASP A 24 5.94 19.26 11.50
N ALA A 25 6.23 18.36 10.55
CA ALA A 25 7.46 18.35 9.76
C ALA A 25 7.12 18.23 8.26
N LEU A 26 7.27 19.34 7.53
CA LEU A 26 6.97 19.44 6.10
C LEU A 26 8.09 18.88 5.21
N ASP A 27 9.30 18.81 5.76
CA ASP A 27 10.52 18.29 5.14
C ASP A 27 10.78 16.81 5.45
N GLU A 28 10.04 16.23 6.39
CA GLU A 28 10.14 14.81 6.72
C GLU A 28 9.29 13.93 5.78
N PRO A 29 9.79 12.73 5.41
CA PRO A 29 9.01 11.76 4.67
C PRO A 29 7.82 11.28 5.50
N VAL A 30 6.72 10.94 4.82
CA VAL A 30 5.57 10.31 5.47
C VAL A 30 5.94 8.88 5.82
N VAL A 31 6.03 8.57 7.11
CA VAL A 31 6.26 7.21 7.61
C VAL A 31 4.90 6.55 7.83
N HIS A 32 4.61 5.47 7.09
CA HIS A 32 3.39 4.70 7.31
C HIS A 32 3.64 3.64 8.39
N ARG A 33 2.59 3.31 9.14
CA ARG A 33 2.64 2.26 10.17
C ARG A 33 3.07 0.88 9.62
N HIS A 34 2.97 0.68 8.31
CA HIS A 34 3.28 -0.60 7.66
C HIS A 34 4.63 -0.62 6.97
N ASP A 35 5.42 0.47 6.98
CA ASP A 35 6.70 0.54 6.25
C ASP A 35 7.65 -0.62 6.62
N ASP A 36 7.72 -1.00 7.91
CA ASP A 36 8.52 -2.13 8.38
C ASP A 36 8.03 -3.48 7.82
N PHE A 37 6.71 -3.65 7.73
CA PHE A 37 6.10 -4.88 7.22
C PHE A 37 6.24 -4.98 5.71
N GLU A 38 6.08 -3.87 4.99
CA GLU A 38 6.26 -3.79 3.54
C GLU A 38 7.71 -4.10 3.19
N SER A 39 8.67 -3.48 3.89
CA SER A 39 10.10 -3.73 3.68
C SER A 39 10.49 -5.19 3.95
N ALA A 40 9.97 -5.78 5.03
CA ALA A 40 10.22 -7.19 5.34
C ALA A 40 9.61 -8.13 4.29
N SER A 41 8.39 -7.82 3.83
CA SER A 41 7.72 -8.60 2.79
C SER A 41 8.48 -8.53 1.47
N GLU A 42 8.95 -7.34 1.08
CA GLU A 42 9.76 -7.15 -0.12
C GLU A 42 11.06 -7.96 -0.07
N ALA A 43 11.73 -7.98 1.09
CA ALA A 43 12.94 -8.79 1.29
C ALA A 43 12.65 -10.30 1.16
N GLU A 44 11.54 -10.77 1.74
CA GLU A 44 11.11 -12.17 1.63
C GLU A 44 10.73 -12.54 0.18
N LEU A 45 10.05 -11.63 -0.55
CA LEU A 45 9.66 -11.83 -1.95
C LEU A 45 10.87 -11.82 -2.90
N ALA A 46 11.90 -11.04 -2.62
CA ALA A 46 13.12 -10.99 -3.41
C ALA A 46 13.86 -12.34 -3.46
N GLU A 47 13.59 -13.25 -2.53
CA GLU A 47 14.13 -14.62 -2.51
C GLU A 47 13.38 -15.60 -3.42
N LEU A 48 12.27 -15.17 -4.02
CA LEU A 48 11.46 -15.99 -4.93
C LEU A 48 11.87 -15.73 -6.39
N ILE A 49 11.72 -16.76 -7.21
CA ILE A 49 11.77 -16.72 -8.67
C ILE A 49 10.43 -17.21 -9.20
N VAL A 50 10.02 -16.68 -10.35
CA VAL A 50 8.80 -17.15 -11.03
C VAL A 50 9.20 -18.14 -12.11
N GLU A 51 8.68 -19.35 -12.00
CA GLU A 51 8.82 -20.40 -13.02
C GLU A 51 7.50 -20.58 -13.76
N VAL A 52 7.60 -20.99 -15.03
CA VAL A 52 6.44 -21.23 -15.90
C VAL A 52 6.52 -22.68 -16.37
N ASP A 53 5.45 -23.43 -16.17
CA ASP A 53 5.35 -24.80 -16.66
C ASP A 53 5.00 -24.86 -18.16
N SER A 54 4.94 -26.05 -18.73
CA SER A 54 4.59 -26.27 -20.15
C SER A 54 3.13 -25.93 -20.48
N GLU A 55 2.25 -25.81 -19.47
CA GLU A 55 0.84 -25.46 -19.61
C GLU A 55 0.61 -23.94 -19.48
N GLY A 56 1.63 -23.19 -19.06
CA GLY A 56 1.59 -21.75 -18.87
C GLY A 56 1.25 -21.29 -17.45
N HIS A 57 1.27 -22.19 -16.45
CA HIS A 57 1.05 -21.82 -15.06
C HIS A 57 2.30 -21.20 -14.45
N HIS A 58 2.12 -20.14 -13.67
CA HIS A 58 3.18 -19.41 -12.99
C HIS A 58 3.24 -19.80 -11.51
N TYR A 59 4.42 -20.20 -11.05
CA TYR A 59 4.65 -20.56 -9.66
C TYR A 59 5.83 -19.79 -9.09
N ALA A 60 5.71 -19.37 -7.83
CA ALA A 60 6.82 -18.80 -7.08
C ALA A 60 7.63 -19.93 -6.44
N VAL A 61 8.91 -20.00 -6.76
CA VAL A 61 9.87 -20.98 -6.25
C VAL A 61 10.95 -20.24 -5.46
N ARG A 62 11.37 -20.78 -4.30
CA ARG A 62 12.48 -20.19 -3.53
C ARG A 62 13.81 -20.41 -4.23
N LYS A 63 14.65 -19.37 -4.31
CA LYS A 63 16.03 -19.46 -4.81
C LYS A 63 16.88 -20.43 -4.00
N HIS A 64 16.66 -20.48 -2.68
CA HIS A 64 17.35 -21.37 -1.76
C HIS A 64 16.33 -22.29 -1.07
N PRO A 65 16.31 -23.59 -1.41
CA PRO A 65 15.32 -24.53 -0.87
C PRO A 65 15.50 -24.80 0.63
N ASP A 66 16.71 -24.59 1.16
CA ASP A 66 17.03 -24.78 2.57
C ASP A 66 16.75 -23.53 3.42
N HIS A 67 16.19 -22.46 2.83
CA HIS A 67 15.84 -21.28 3.62
C HIS A 67 14.82 -21.67 4.69
N PRO A 68 15.11 -21.47 5.99
CA PRO A 68 14.18 -21.82 7.04
C PRO A 68 12.88 -21.05 6.82
N THR A 69 11.77 -21.77 6.69
CA THR A 69 10.44 -21.15 6.74
C THR A 69 10.17 -20.77 8.19
N VAL A 70 10.79 -19.68 8.63
CA VAL A 70 10.45 -19.09 9.91
C VAL A 70 9.00 -18.67 9.79
N ARG A 71 8.09 -19.42 10.42
CA ARG A 71 6.72 -18.95 10.63
C ARG A 71 6.84 -17.75 11.56
N ARG A 72 6.95 -16.57 10.96
CA ARG A 72 6.84 -15.31 11.70
C ARG A 72 5.47 -15.37 12.36
N THR A 73 5.44 -15.39 13.69
CA THR A 73 4.21 -15.19 14.44
C THR A 73 3.75 -13.79 14.07
N GLU A 74 2.82 -13.69 13.12
CA GLU A 74 2.16 -12.42 12.84
C GLU A 74 1.62 -11.90 14.17
N PRO A 75 1.79 -10.60 14.48
CA PRO A 75 1.02 -10.04 15.57
C PRO A 75 -0.44 -10.36 15.29
N VAL A 76 -1.20 -10.78 16.30
CA VAL A 76 -2.64 -10.99 16.14
C VAL A 76 -3.24 -9.66 15.69
N MET A 77 -3.42 -9.51 14.38
CA MET A 77 -4.00 -8.34 13.77
C MET A 77 -5.47 -8.32 14.20
N LYS A 78 -5.75 -7.61 15.29
CA LYS A 78 -7.11 -7.31 15.72
C LYS A 78 -7.70 -6.30 14.74
N TYR A 79 -8.16 -6.78 13.60
CA TYR A 79 -9.01 -5.99 12.73
C TYR A 79 -10.28 -5.66 13.53
N PRO A 80 -10.72 -4.39 13.56
CA PRO A 80 -12.06 -4.08 13.99
C PRO A 80 -13.02 -4.95 13.17
N ASP A 81 -13.96 -5.62 13.84
CA ASP A 81 -14.97 -6.39 13.11
C ASP A 81 -15.85 -5.40 12.33
N TYR A 82 -15.63 -5.32 11.02
CA TYR A 82 -16.44 -4.50 10.11
C TYR A 82 -17.66 -5.27 9.59
N PHE A 83 -17.75 -6.58 9.80
CA PHE A 83 -18.90 -7.39 9.37
C PHE A 83 -20.14 -7.14 10.22
N THR A 84 -19.96 -6.67 11.46
CA THR A 84 -21.06 -6.30 12.37
C THR A 84 -21.49 -4.84 12.26
N LYS A 85 -20.80 -4.02 11.44
CA LYS A 85 -21.24 -2.65 11.19
C LYS A 85 -22.42 -2.65 10.22
N PRO A 86 -23.52 -1.94 10.53
CA PRO A 86 -24.61 -1.78 9.58
C PRO A 86 -24.08 -1.14 8.30
N VAL A 87 -24.53 -1.64 7.14
CA VAL A 87 -24.19 -1.07 5.84
C VAL A 87 -24.62 0.40 5.84
N LEU A 88 -23.66 1.32 5.64
CA LEU A 88 -23.89 2.76 5.78
C LEU A 88 -24.81 3.35 4.69
N HIS A 89 -25.18 2.58 3.68
CA HIS A 89 -26.08 2.99 2.62
C HIS A 89 -27.05 1.86 2.25
N THR A 90 -28.30 1.99 2.67
CA THR A 90 -29.44 1.38 1.99
C THR A 90 -29.98 2.44 1.03
N GLU A 91 -29.89 2.19 -0.28
CA GLU A 91 -30.59 3.02 -1.26
C GLU A 91 -32.11 2.79 -1.05
N GLU A 92 -32.83 3.82 -0.61
CA GLU A 92 -34.30 3.91 -0.66
C GLU A 92 -34.75 4.51 -2.01
#